data_AF-A0A2V9KUQ1-F1
#
_entry.id   AF-A0A2V9KUQ1-F1
#
_cell.length_a   1.000
_cell.length_b   1.000
_cell.length_c   1.000
_cell.angle_alpha   90.00
_cell.angle_beta   90.00
_cell.angle_gamma   90.00
#
_symmetry.space_group_name_H-M   'P 1'
#
loop_
_entity.id
_entity.type
_entity.pdbx_description
1 polymer ?
#
loop_
_entity_poly.entity_id
_entity_poly.type
_entity_poly.pdbx_seq_one_letter_code
_entity_poly.pdbx_strand_id
1 'polypeptide(L)'
;MVDQASRMQPTKSTSPTPLKVVAATDLLARVERLRDSVARRAYEIFESQGRTFGRDLENWLQAESEFLHPVHVDVAESDDGLTVRAEVPGFRGENLMVGVEARRLTIAGKREAEEERRNEKTIYREPCSDQILRVIELPAEVVAGKAAATLRDGVLELKMPKAAPAKKIIPIGPNMA
;
A
#
# COMPACT_ATOMS: atom_id res chain seq x y z
N MET A 1 42.04 14.50 -22.51
CA MET A 1 42.33 13.38 -21.59
C MET A 1 42.28 13.91 -20.17
N VAL A 2 41.16 13.70 -19.46
CA VAL A 2 41.11 13.11 -18.11
C VAL A 2 39.65 12.75 -17.85
N ASP A 3 39.49 11.49 -17.51
CA ASP A 3 38.28 10.69 -17.42
C ASP A 3 37.54 10.97 -16.10
N GLN A 4 36.29 11.44 -16.16
CA GLN A 4 35.41 11.50 -14.99
C GLN A 4 34.51 10.26 -14.97
N ALA A 5 35.09 9.15 -14.53
CA ALA A 5 34.33 7.97 -14.15
C ALA A 5 33.50 8.29 -12.89
N SER A 6 32.22 8.57 -13.12
CA SER A 6 31.19 8.64 -12.08
C SER A 6 31.14 7.29 -11.36
N ARG A 7 31.65 7.23 -10.13
CA ARG A 7 31.50 6.09 -9.22
C ARG A 7 30.05 6.03 -8.75
N MET A 8 29.19 5.42 -9.56
CA MET A 8 27.92 4.87 -9.06
C MET A 8 28.26 3.76 -8.07
N GLN A 9 27.86 3.92 -6.81
CA GLN A 9 27.94 2.85 -5.83
C GLN A 9 27.09 1.67 -6.33
N PRO A 10 27.56 0.42 -6.19
CA PRO A 10 26.79 -0.74 -6.61
C PRO A 10 25.51 -0.80 -5.77
N THR A 11 24.35 -0.74 -6.43
CA THR A 11 23.06 -1.07 -5.83
C THR A 11 23.18 -2.48 -5.27
N LYS A 12 23.18 -2.63 -3.94
CA LYS A 12 23.10 -3.95 -3.30
C LYS A 12 21.83 -4.62 -3.85
N SER A 13 22.03 -5.63 -4.70
CA SER A 13 20.98 -6.53 -5.17
C SER A 13 20.34 -7.16 -3.94
N THR A 14 19.24 -6.56 -3.46
CA THR A 14 18.57 -7.00 -2.25
C THR A 14 17.71 -8.19 -2.63
N SER A 15 18.03 -9.36 -2.06
CA SER A 15 17.24 -10.57 -2.28
C SER A 15 15.78 -10.34 -1.85
N PRO A 16 14.79 -10.85 -2.61
CA PRO A 16 13.38 -10.66 -2.31
C PRO A 16 13.08 -11.18 -0.91
N THR A 17 12.52 -10.33 -0.05
CA THR A 17 12.12 -10.72 1.31
C THR A 17 10.68 -11.22 1.25
N PRO A 18 10.39 -12.50 1.58
CA PRO A 18 9.02 -12.97 1.68
C PRO A 18 8.34 -12.35 2.91
N LEU A 19 7.11 -11.89 2.75
CA LEU A 19 6.30 -11.37 3.86
C LEU A 19 5.25 -12.40 4.27
N LYS A 20 4.97 -12.44 5.57
CA LYS A 20 3.83 -13.21 6.10
C LYS A 20 2.56 -12.42 5.87
N VAL A 21 1.59 -13.03 5.20
CA VAL A 21 0.22 -12.53 5.14
C VAL A 21 -0.41 -12.78 6.52
N VAL A 22 -0.98 -11.75 7.12
CA VAL A 22 -1.57 -11.79 8.46
C VAL A 22 -3.08 -11.96 8.39
N ALA A 23 -3.68 -12.44 9.48
CA ALA A 23 -5.14 -12.52 9.58
C ALA A 23 -5.77 -11.12 9.53
N ALA A 24 -6.93 -11.01 8.89
CA ALA A 24 -7.63 -9.74 8.71
C ALA A 24 -7.94 -9.03 10.05
N THR A 25 -8.18 -9.78 11.12
CA THR A 25 -8.52 -9.27 12.46
C THR A 25 -7.46 -8.38 13.09
N ASP A 26 -6.18 -8.75 12.96
CA ASP A 26 -5.08 -7.98 13.54
C ASP A 26 -4.89 -6.64 12.80
N LEU A 27 -5.22 -6.66 11.52
CA LEU A 27 -5.10 -5.52 10.63
C LEU A 27 -6.30 -4.57 10.78
N LEU A 28 -7.50 -5.09 11.05
CA LEU A 28 -8.71 -4.32 11.32
C LEU A 28 -8.52 -3.32 12.48
N ALA A 29 -8.04 -3.78 13.63
CA ALA A 29 -7.84 -2.90 14.78
C ALA A 29 -6.82 -1.78 14.48
N ARG A 30 -5.80 -2.04 13.66
CA ARG A 30 -4.84 -1.03 13.24
C ARG A 30 -5.46 -0.01 12.29
N VAL A 31 -6.28 -0.47 11.34
CA VAL A 31 -7.02 0.36 10.38
C VAL A 31 -8.02 1.25 11.10
N GLU A 32 -8.76 0.71 12.07
CA GLU A 32 -9.74 1.46 12.87
C GLU A 32 -9.07 2.61 13.61
N ARG A 33 -7.98 2.36 14.35
CA ARG A 33 -7.24 3.41 15.07
C ARG A 33 -6.78 4.54 14.14
N LEU A 34 -6.34 4.19 12.94
CA LEU A 34 -5.90 5.18 11.96
C LEU A 34 -7.10 5.96 11.40
N ARG A 35 -8.19 5.29 11.03
CA ARG A 35 -9.43 5.94 10.57
C ARG A 35 -9.99 6.89 11.64
N ASP A 36 -9.97 6.49 12.90
CA ASP A 36 -10.43 7.34 14.01
C ASP A 36 -9.54 8.58 14.18
N SER A 37 -8.23 8.42 14.00
CA SER A 37 -7.27 9.54 14.04
C SER A 37 -7.51 10.52 12.88
N VAL A 38 -7.72 10.00 11.67
CA VAL A 38 -8.06 10.80 10.48
C VAL A 38 -9.41 11.49 10.68
N ALA A 39 -10.43 10.79 11.16
CA ALA A 39 -11.77 11.35 11.39
C ALA A 39 -11.74 12.49 12.41
N ARG A 40 -11.02 12.29 13.53
CA ARG A 40 -10.82 13.33 14.55
C ARG A 40 -10.14 14.55 13.95
N ARG A 41 -9.07 14.35 13.18
CA ARG A 41 -8.34 15.47 12.58
C ARG A 41 -9.15 16.20 11.51
N ALA A 42 -9.92 15.47 10.70
CA ALA A 42 -10.83 16.04 9.74
C ALA A 42 -11.90 16.92 10.43
N TYR A 43 -12.40 16.48 11.59
CA TYR A 43 -13.32 17.27 12.41
C TYR A 43 -12.66 18.54 12.97
N GLU A 44 -11.42 18.45 13.45
CA GLU A 44 -10.65 19.63 13.90
C GLU A 44 -10.42 20.63 12.75
N ILE A 45 -10.11 20.15 11.55
CA ILE A 45 -9.98 20.99 10.35
C ILE A 45 -11.32 21.68 10.05
N PHE A 46 -12.42 20.93 10.05
CA PHE A 46 -13.77 21.47 9.88
C PHE A 46 -14.09 22.59 10.88
N GLU A 47 -13.77 22.39 12.17
CA GLU A 47 -13.97 23.44 13.18
C GLU A 47 -13.07 24.66 12.94
N SER A 48 -11.80 24.46 12.57
CA SER A 48 -10.85 25.54 12.30
C SER A 48 -11.23 26.40 11.08
N GLN A 49 -11.93 25.81 10.11
CA GLN A 49 -12.41 26.47 8.89
C GLN A 49 -13.84 27.05 9.05
N GLY A 50 -14.29 27.26 10.28
CA GLY A 50 -15.58 27.90 10.55
C GLY A 50 -16.80 27.00 10.30
N ARG A 51 -16.63 25.67 10.34
CA ARG A 51 -17.71 24.69 10.19
C ARG A 51 -18.42 24.77 8.82
N THR A 52 -17.63 24.96 7.77
CA THR A 52 -18.14 25.04 6.40
C THR A 52 -18.56 23.66 5.90
N PHE A 53 -19.86 23.46 5.69
CA PHE A 53 -20.41 22.21 5.14
C PHE A 53 -20.06 22.02 3.65
N GLY A 54 -19.99 20.77 3.21
CA GLY A 54 -19.70 20.42 1.81
C GLY A 54 -18.21 20.28 1.48
N ARG A 55 -17.33 20.50 2.47
CA ARG A 55 -15.88 20.23 2.40
C ARG A 55 -15.44 18.99 3.17
N ASP A 56 -16.40 18.15 3.56
CA ASP A 56 -16.15 16.97 4.40
C ASP A 56 -15.10 16.03 3.76
N LEU A 57 -15.19 15.83 2.44
CA LEU A 57 -14.22 15.02 1.70
C LEU A 57 -12.84 15.70 1.64
N GLU A 58 -12.77 17.00 1.40
CA GLU A 58 -11.49 17.73 1.37
C GLU A 58 -10.80 17.70 2.73
N ASN A 59 -11.57 17.93 3.81
CA ASN A 59 -11.07 17.89 5.18
C ASN A 59 -10.58 16.48 5.54
N TRP A 60 -11.31 15.45 5.10
CA TRP A 60 -10.88 14.06 5.25
C TRP A 60 -9.56 13.79 4.54
N LEU A 61 -9.45 14.15 3.25
CA LEU A 61 -8.25 13.91 2.44
C LEU A 61 -7.04 14.69 2.98
N GLN A 62 -7.25 15.93 3.45
CA GLN A 62 -6.21 16.70 4.10
C GLN A 62 -5.74 16.01 5.38
N ALA A 63 -6.67 15.62 6.27
CA ALA A 63 -6.34 14.89 7.49
C ALA A 63 -5.59 13.59 7.19
N GLU A 64 -6.05 12.83 6.19
CA GLU A 64 -5.41 11.60 5.76
C GLU A 64 -3.95 11.84 5.32
N SER A 65 -3.68 12.89 4.55
CA SER A 65 -2.33 13.24 4.11
C SER A 65 -1.37 13.63 5.23
N GLU A 66 -1.89 14.11 6.37
CA GLU A 66 -1.07 14.38 7.56
C GLU A 66 -0.61 13.09 8.25
N PHE A 67 -1.39 12.00 8.13
CA PHE A 67 -1.10 10.73 8.78
C PHE A 67 -0.55 9.66 7.84
N LEU A 68 -0.78 9.74 6.53
CA LEU A 68 -0.45 8.68 5.59
C LEU A 68 0.47 9.14 4.47
N HIS A 69 1.50 8.35 4.24
CA HIS A 69 2.34 8.46 3.07
C HIS A 69 1.57 7.93 1.85
N PRO A 70 1.53 8.68 0.74
CA PRO A 70 0.90 8.21 -0.47
C PRO A 70 1.64 7.00 -1.02
N VAL A 71 0.89 5.97 -1.43
CA VAL A 71 1.43 4.74 -2.01
C VAL A 71 0.85 4.60 -3.40
N HIS A 72 1.71 4.52 -4.41
CA HIS A 72 1.27 4.16 -5.76
C HIS A 72 1.00 2.65 -5.81
N VAL A 73 -0.15 2.29 -6.40
CA VAL A 73 -0.59 0.90 -6.51
C VAL A 73 -1.00 0.62 -7.94
N ASP A 74 -0.51 -0.49 -8.46
CA ASP A 74 -0.91 -1.09 -9.73
C ASP A 74 -1.55 -2.47 -9.48
N VAL A 75 -2.61 -2.78 -10.23
CA VAL A 75 -3.35 -4.04 -10.14
C VAL A 75 -3.46 -4.63 -11.53
N ALA A 76 -2.81 -5.76 -11.74
CA ALA A 76 -2.87 -6.53 -12.98
C ALA A 76 -3.66 -7.83 -12.78
N GLU A 77 -4.44 -8.20 -13.78
CA GLU A 77 -5.21 -9.44 -13.82
C GLU A 77 -4.68 -10.35 -14.93
N SER A 78 -4.52 -11.63 -14.61
CA SER A 78 -4.31 -12.72 -15.58
C SER A 78 -5.45 -13.73 -15.50
N ASP A 79 -5.45 -14.74 -16.36
CA ASP A 79 -6.43 -15.83 -16.30
C ASP A 79 -6.37 -16.58 -14.95
N ASP A 80 -5.17 -16.75 -14.40
CA ASP A 80 -4.93 -17.55 -13.20
C ASP A 80 -5.06 -16.75 -11.88
N GLY A 81 -4.88 -15.43 -11.91
CA GLY A 81 -4.70 -14.66 -10.69
C GLY A 81 -4.69 -13.15 -10.84
N LEU A 82 -4.47 -12.49 -9.70
CA LEU A 82 -4.22 -11.06 -9.58
C LEU A 82 -2.80 -10.82 -9.11
N THR A 83 -2.15 -9.80 -9.66
CA THR A 83 -0.86 -9.28 -9.18
C THR A 83 -1.05 -7.83 -8.75
N VAL A 84 -0.69 -7.51 -7.52
CA VAL A 84 -0.71 -6.14 -7.00
C VAL A 84 0.71 -5.68 -6.72
N ARG A 85 1.06 -4.49 -7.18
CA ARG A 85 2.35 -3.84 -6.89
C ARG A 85 2.12 -2.56 -6.14
N ALA A 86 2.78 -2.39 -5.01
CA ALA A 86 2.71 -1.19 -4.19
C ALA A 86 4.12 -0.62 -3.95
N GLU A 87 4.29 0.67 -4.22
CA GLU A 87 5.55 1.38 -3.99
C GLU A 87 5.65 1.81 -2.52
N VAL A 88 6.55 1.19 -1.78
CA VAL A 88 6.74 1.37 -0.32
C VAL A 88 8.21 1.63 0.02
N PRO A 89 8.83 2.70 -0.52
CA PRO A 89 10.25 2.96 -0.36
C PRO A 89 10.65 3.16 1.11
N GLY A 90 11.68 2.42 1.51
CA GLY A 90 12.27 2.43 2.84
C GLY A 90 11.42 1.83 3.96
N PHE A 91 10.34 1.12 3.63
CA PHE A 91 9.74 0.15 4.55
C PHE A 91 10.54 -1.15 4.52
N ARG A 92 10.74 -1.74 5.69
CA ARG A 92 11.27 -3.10 5.83
C ARG A 92 10.12 -4.09 5.84
N GLY A 93 10.37 -5.34 5.45
CA GLY A 93 9.33 -6.39 5.45
C GLY A 93 8.69 -6.59 6.82
N GLU A 94 9.44 -6.43 7.91
CA GLU A 94 8.96 -6.48 9.30
C GLU A 94 8.02 -5.33 9.69
N ASN A 95 8.09 -4.21 8.96
CA ASN A 95 7.29 -3.00 9.20
C ASN A 95 6.01 -2.96 8.37
N LEU A 96 5.74 -4.02 7.59
CA LEU A 96 4.61 -4.14 6.67
C LEU A 96 3.69 -5.28 7.08
N MET A 97 2.40 -5.01 7.04
CA MET A 97 1.33 -5.97 7.27
C MET A 97 0.46 -6.04 6.02
N VAL A 98 0.22 -7.27 5.57
CA VAL A 98 -0.63 -7.56 4.41
C VAL A 98 -1.77 -8.45 4.86
N GLY A 99 -3.00 -8.00 4.68
CA GLY A 99 -4.22 -8.78 4.90
C GLY A 99 -4.89 -9.07 3.56
N VAL A 100 -5.18 -10.34 3.31
CA VAL A 100 -5.90 -10.77 2.11
C VAL A 100 -7.19 -11.45 2.52
N GLU A 101 -8.29 -10.97 1.96
CA GLU A 101 -9.61 -11.55 2.06
C GLU A 101 -10.12 -11.91 0.65
N ALA A 102 -11.29 -12.53 0.55
CA ALA A 102 -11.83 -13.01 -0.72
C ALA A 102 -11.86 -11.92 -1.80
N ARG A 103 -12.28 -10.69 -1.47
CA ARG A 103 -12.35 -9.56 -2.42
C ARG A 103 -11.67 -8.29 -1.95
N ARG A 104 -10.85 -8.37 -0.89
CA ARG A 104 -10.21 -7.19 -0.29
C ARG A 104 -8.74 -7.48 -0.03
N LEU A 105 -7.89 -6.54 -0.43
CA LEU A 105 -6.48 -6.50 -0.06
C LEU A 105 -6.25 -5.27 0.82
N THR A 106 -5.61 -5.47 1.96
CA THR A 106 -5.16 -4.37 2.82
C THR A 106 -3.66 -4.42 3.01
N ILE A 107 -3.00 -3.29 2.76
CA ILE A 107 -1.56 -3.07 2.97
C ILE A 107 -1.44 -1.98 4.02
N ALA A 108 -0.83 -2.29 5.16
CA ALA A 108 -0.58 -1.33 6.22
C ALA A 108 0.88 -1.39 6.66
N GLY A 109 1.42 -0.28 7.15
CA GLY A 109 2.79 -0.26 7.64
C GLY A 109 3.11 0.98 8.44
N LYS A 110 4.12 0.88 9.29
CA LYS A 110 4.69 2.02 10.00
C LYS A 110 6.21 1.90 10.00
N ARG A 111 6.89 2.89 9.46
CA ARG A 111 8.35 3.01 9.52
C ARG A 111 8.71 3.38 10.96
N GLU A 112 9.78 2.76 11.46
CA GLU A 112 10.39 3.25 12.69
C GLU A 112 10.98 4.63 12.43
N ALA A 113 10.84 5.54 13.40
CA ALA A 113 11.48 6.83 13.31
C ALA A 113 13.00 6.60 13.24
N GLU A 114 13.66 7.18 12.23
CA GLU A 114 15.13 7.22 12.26
C GLU A 114 15.54 8.01 13.50
N GLU A 115 16.27 7.37 14.41
CA GLU A 115 16.96 8.07 15.49
C GLU A 115 17.75 9.22 14.87
N GLU A 116 17.58 10.42 15.40
CA GLU A 116 18.45 11.54 15.04
C GLU A 116 19.88 11.06 15.23
N ARG A 117 20.64 11.03 14.13
CA ARG A 117 22.05 10.65 14.18
C ARG A 117 22.71 11.62 15.14
N ARG A 118 23.10 11.12 16.33
CA ARG A 118 23.58 11.93 17.47
C ARG A 118 24.71 12.91 17.14
N ASN A 119 25.38 12.74 15.99
CA ASN A 119 26.51 13.56 15.55
C ASN A 119 26.22 14.38 14.27
N GLU A 120 24.98 14.39 13.75
CA GLU A 120 24.61 15.16 12.57
C GLU A 120 23.52 16.17 12.92
N LYS A 121 23.74 17.43 12.54
CA LYS A 121 22.71 18.47 12.65
C LYS A 121 21.82 18.39 11.42
N THR A 122 20.56 18.01 11.59
CA THR A 122 19.55 18.10 10.52
C THR A 122 19.36 19.57 10.13
N ILE A 123 19.81 19.96 8.93
CA ILE A 123 19.67 21.34 8.42
C ILE A 123 18.30 21.53 7.77
N TYR A 124 17.77 20.49 7.14
CA TYR A 124 16.48 20.50 6.46
C TYR A 124 15.89 19.08 6.43
N ARG A 125 14.58 18.98 6.65
CA ARG A 125 13.80 17.74 6.54
C ARG A 125 12.43 18.10 6.02
N GLU A 126 12.02 17.47 4.93
CA GLU A 126 10.63 17.54 4.48
C GLU A 126 9.76 16.64 5.36
N PRO A 127 8.56 17.10 5.77
CA PRO A 127 7.61 16.25 6.46
C PRO A 127 7.22 15.08 5.55
N CYS A 128 7.40 13.86 6.05
CA CYS A 128 6.96 12.65 5.38
C CYS A 128 6.29 11.79 6.43
N SER A 129 5.04 11.38 6.19
CA SER A 129 4.37 10.43 7.07
C SER A 129 5.17 9.12 7.15
N ASP A 130 5.20 8.55 8.35
CA ASP A 130 5.83 7.27 8.63
C ASP A 130 4.89 6.09 8.39
N GLN A 131 3.62 6.33 8.07
CA GLN A 131 2.58 5.30 7.98
C GLN A 131 2.03 5.17 6.57
N ILE A 132 1.66 3.95 6.21
CA ILE A 132 0.90 3.67 4.99
C ILE A 132 -0.34 2.88 5.33
N LEU A 133 -1.41 3.15 4.58
CA LEU A 133 -2.59 2.30 4.54
C LEU A 133 -3.16 2.35 3.11
N ARG A 134 -3.35 1.18 2.51
CA ARG A 134 -4.10 1.00 1.28
C ARG A 134 -5.09 -0.13 1.46
N VAL A 135 -6.35 0.16 1.18
CA VAL A 135 -7.43 -0.83 1.08
C VAL A 135 -7.85 -0.87 -0.39
N ILE A 136 -7.83 -2.05 -0.99
CA ILE A 136 -8.09 -2.26 -2.41
C ILE A 136 -9.21 -3.31 -2.52
N GLU A 137 -10.30 -2.94 -3.19
CA GLU A 137 -11.32 -3.90 -3.62
C GLU A 137 -10.79 -4.65 -4.83
N LEU A 138 -10.76 -5.98 -4.74
CA LEU A 138 -10.26 -6.85 -5.79
C LEU A 138 -11.36 -7.10 -6.85
N PRO A 139 -11.03 -7.04 -8.15
CA PRO A 139 -12.00 -7.25 -9.21
C PRO A 139 -12.55 -8.69 -9.25
N ALA A 140 -11.81 -9.65 -8.69
CA ALA A 140 -12.18 -11.06 -8.62
C ALA A 140 -11.93 -11.63 -7.22
N GLU A 141 -12.61 -12.73 -6.91
CA GLU A 141 -12.37 -13.47 -5.68
C GLU A 141 -11.02 -14.20 -5.74
N VAL A 142 -10.25 -14.15 -4.66
CA VAL A 142 -8.94 -14.79 -4.54
C VAL A 142 -8.89 -15.83 -3.43
N VAL A 143 -7.98 -16.79 -3.55
CA VAL A 143 -7.68 -17.77 -2.51
C VAL A 143 -6.66 -17.17 -1.53
N ALA A 144 -7.15 -16.48 -0.50
CA ALA A 144 -6.32 -15.75 0.46
C ALA A 144 -5.15 -16.57 1.04
N GLY A 145 -5.39 -17.83 1.40
CA GLY A 145 -4.36 -18.73 1.95
C GLY A 145 -3.24 -19.12 0.98
N LYS A 146 -3.38 -18.81 -0.31
CA LYS A 146 -2.35 -19.03 -1.35
C LYS A 146 -1.71 -17.73 -1.83
N ALA A 147 -2.00 -16.59 -1.19
CA ALA A 147 -1.38 -15.33 -1.51
C ALA A 147 0.11 -15.36 -1.13
N ALA A 148 0.95 -14.85 -2.02
CA ALA A 148 2.39 -14.69 -1.78
C ALA A 148 2.75 -13.21 -1.90
N ALA A 149 3.52 -12.70 -0.94
CA ALA A 149 3.98 -11.32 -0.92
C ALA A 149 5.50 -11.27 -0.85
N THR A 150 6.11 -10.45 -1.70
CA THR A 150 7.56 -10.26 -1.77
C THR A 150 7.88 -8.78 -1.82
N LEU A 151 8.81 -8.33 -0.99
CA LEU A 151 9.37 -6.99 -1.04
C LEU A 151 10.74 -7.03 -1.71
N ARG A 152 10.91 -6.20 -2.75
CA ARG A 152 12.18 -6.05 -3.46
C ARG A 152 12.34 -4.60 -3.91
N ASP A 153 13.50 -4.02 -3.62
CA ASP A 153 13.90 -2.68 -4.11
C ASP A 153 12.82 -1.59 -3.84
N GLY A 154 12.15 -1.67 -2.67
CA GLY A 154 11.10 -0.73 -2.27
C GLY A 154 9.71 -1.01 -2.89
N VAL A 155 9.55 -2.09 -3.65
CA VAL A 155 8.27 -2.50 -4.25
C VAL A 155 7.76 -3.78 -3.61
N LEU A 156 6.54 -3.71 -3.07
CA LEU A 156 5.81 -4.87 -2.57
C LEU A 156 4.98 -5.47 -3.71
N GLU A 157 5.34 -6.68 -4.14
CA GLU A 157 4.58 -7.46 -5.11
C GLU A 157 3.76 -8.54 -4.39
N LEU A 158 2.46 -8.59 -4.65
CA LEU A 158 1.54 -9.62 -4.17
C LEU A 158 0.98 -10.42 -5.34
N LYS A 159 1.04 -11.74 -5.24
CA LYS A 159 0.44 -12.68 -6.19
C LYS A 159 -0.66 -13.45 -5.51
N MET A 160 -1.86 -13.38 -6.05
CA MET A 160 -3.08 -13.94 -5.46
C MET A 160 -3.82 -14.77 -6.52
N PRO A 161 -3.87 -16.11 -6.39
CA PRO A 161 -4.64 -16.95 -7.30
C PRO A 161 -6.14 -16.66 -7.19
N LYS A 162 -6.86 -16.68 -8.32
CA LYS A 162 -8.32 -16.55 -8.32
C LYS A 162 -8.98 -17.78 -7.68
N ALA A 163 -10.10 -17.56 -7.01
CA ALA A 163 -10.91 -18.61 -6.38
C ALA A 163 -11.73 -19.43 -7.39
N ALA A 164 -12.14 -18.80 -8.50
CA ALA A 164 -12.82 -19.47 -9.61
C ALA A 164 -12.16 -19.07 -10.94
N PRO A 165 -12.09 -19.98 -11.93
CA PRO A 165 -11.58 -19.66 -13.25
C PRO A 165 -12.43 -18.54 -13.87
N ALA A 166 -11.79 -17.65 -14.64
CA ALA A 166 -12.48 -16.58 -15.34
C ALA A 166 -13.67 -17.15 -16.13
N LYS A 167 -14.84 -16.49 -16.06
CA LYS A 167 -16.02 -16.88 -16.84
C LYS A 167 -15.64 -16.84 -18.31
N LYS A 168 -15.43 -18.01 -18.93
CA LYS A 168 -15.33 -18.14 -20.38
C LYS A 168 -16.65 -17.66 -20.98
N ILE A 169 -16.60 -16.55 -21.70
CA ILE A 169 -17.72 -16.12 -22.54
C ILE A 169 -17.85 -17.18 -23.63
N ILE A 170 -18.95 -17.95 -23.59
CA ILE A 170 -19.27 -18.89 -24.65
C ILE A 170 -19.83 -18.06 -25.81
N PRO A 171 -19.18 -18.02 -26.99
CA PRO A 171 -19.77 -17.37 -28.15
C PRO A 171 -21.06 -18.10 -28.51
N ILE A 172 -22.14 -17.34 -28.69
CA ILE A 172 -23.38 -17.88 -29.24
C ILE A 172 -23.08 -18.19 -30.72
N GLY A 173 -23.00 -19.48 -31.05
CA GLY A 173 -22.84 -19.93 -32.43
C GLY A 173 -24.05 -19.52 -33.29
N PRO A 174 -23.89 -19.35 -34.61
CA PRO A 174 -24.98 -18.97 -35.48
C PRO A 174 -26.10 -20.02 -35.42
N ASN A 175 -27.33 -19.56 -35.17
CA ASN A 175 -28.53 -20.37 -35.29
C ASN A 175 -28.60 -20.87 -36.74
N MET A 176 -28.37 -22.17 -36.97
CA MET A 176 -28.71 -22.79 -38.25
C MET A 176 -30.23 -22.95 -38.31
N ALA A 177 -30.86 -22.08 -39.10
CA ALA A 177 -32.20 -22.25 -39.62
C ALA A 177 -32.13 -22.96 -40.98
#